data_AF-A0A519SWJ6-F1
#
_entry.id   AF-A0A519SWJ6-F1
#
_cell.length_a   1.000
_cell.length_b   1.000
_cell.length_c   1.000
_cell.angle_alpha   90.00
_cell.angle_beta   90.00
_cell.angle_gamma   90.00
#
_symmetry.space_group_name_H-M   'P 1'
#
loop_
_entity.id
_entity.type
_entity.pdbx_description
1 polymer ?
#
loop_
_entity_poly.entity_id
_entity_poly.type
_entity_poly.pdbx_seq_one_letter_code
_entity_poly.pdbx_strand_id
1 'polypeptide(L)' 'EGFKFEWEKDFTIETKVVEGEILILANKAGLISLARHLLSLAQESVPEGYHIHFDEYNSLEDGSVEIILQKA' A
#
# COMPACT_ATOMS: atom_id res chain seq x y z
N GLU A 1 -16.13 9.76 0.99
CA GLU A 1 -14.94 10.21 0.25
C GLU A 1 -13.89 9.11 0.30
N GLY A 2 -13.17 8.88 -0.80
CA GLY A 2 -12.16 7.82 -0.89
C GLY A 2 -10.81 8.26 -0.33
N PHE A 3 -9.93 7.30 -0.09
CA PHE A 3 -8.58 7.56 0.37
C PHE A 3 -7.79 8.33 -0.71
N LYS A 4 -7.15 9.45 -0.36
CA LYS A 4 -6.32 10.19 -1.31
C LYS A 4 -4.91 9.62 -1.30
N PHE A 5 -4.52 8.99 -2.40
CA PHE A 5 -3.17 8.47 -2.57
C PHE A 5 -2.21 9.56 -3.04
N GLU A 6 -1.13 9.75 -2.29
CA GLU A 6 0.00 10.58 -2.67
C GLU A 6 1.27 9.74 -2.77
N TRP A 7 1.73 9.53 -4.01
CA TRP A 7 2.91 8.75 -4.34
C TRP A 7 4.12 9.64 -4.54
N GLU A 8 5.28 9.20 -4.05
CA GLU A 8 6.55 9.75 -4.43
C GLU A 8 6.83 9.51 -5.91
N LYS A 9 7.54 10.43 -6.56
CA LYS A 9 7.94 10.27 -7.95
C LYS A 9 8.83 9.02 -8.11
N ASP A 10 8.62 8.28 -9.20
CA ASP A 10 9.40 7.10 -9.59
C ASP A 10 9.36 5.97 -8.54
N PHE A 11 8.27 5.90 -7.76
CA PHE A 11 8.04 4.79 -6.84
C PHE A 11 7.89 3.47 -7.60
N THR A 12 8.38 2.38 -7.02
CA THR A 12 8.15 1.01 -7.49
C THR A 12 7.81 0.13 -6.30
N ILE A 13 6.78 -0.70 -6.42
CA ILE A 13 6.31 -1.60 -5.36
C ILE A 13 5.85 -2.91 -6.00
N GLU A 14 6.47 -4.00 -5.61
CA GLU A 14 6.10 -5.35 -6.01
C GLU A 14 5.75 -6.16 -4.76
N THR A 15 4.75 -7.03 -4.87
CA THR A 15 4.34 -7.93 -3.78
C THR A 15 4.33 -9.39 -4.24
N LYS A 16 4.83 -10.28 -3.38
CA LYS A 16 4.91 -11.72 -3.66
C LYS A 16 4.59 -12.51 -2.40
N VAL A 17 4.03 -13.71 -2.58
CA VAL A 17 4.00 -14.72 -1.52
C VAL A 17 5.28 -15.56 -1.64
N VAL A 18 6.13 -15.53 -0.61
CA VAL A 18 7.38 -16.29 -0.54
C VAL A 18 7.37 -17.10 0.74
N GLU A 19 7.41 -18.44 0.62
CA GLU A 19 7.42 -19.35 1.78
C GLU A 19 6.27 -19.14 2.79
N GLY A 20 5.12 -18.64 2.32
CA GLY A 20 3.95 -18.34 3.16
C GLY A 20 3.95 -16.94 3.77
N GLU A 21 4.98 -16.13 3.52
CA GLU A 21 5.07 -14.74 3.91
C GLU A 21 4.73 -13.81 2.75
N ILE A 22 4.22 -12.61 3.04
CA ILE A 22 4.08 -11.54 2.05
C ILE A 22 5.37 -10.72 2.03
N LEU A 23 6.10 -10.80 0.92
CA LEU A 23 7.20 -9.92 0.61
C LEU A 23 6.66 -8.66 -0.07
N ILE A 24 6.93 -7.50 0.52
CA ILE A 24 6.73 -6.18 -0.12
C ILE A 24 8.11 -5.66 -0.52
N LEU A 25 8.42 -5.73 -1.81
CA LEU A 25 9.66 -5.24 -2.39
C LEU A 25 9.42 -3.84 -2.96
N ALA A 26 10.08 -2.84 -2.41
CA ALA A 26 9.91 -1.46 -2.87
C ALA A 26 11.22 -0.68 -2.87
N ASN A 27 11.34 0.28 -3.78
CA ASN A 27 12.43 1.25 -3.73
C ASN A 27 12.18 2.28 -2.61
N LYS A 28 13.13 3.20 -2.39
CA LYS A 28 13.00 4.26 -1.37
C LYS A 28 11.70 5.06 -1.51
N ALA A 29 11.33 5.44 -2.73
CA ALA A 29 10.12 6.21 -3.01
C ALA A 29 8.85 5.42 -2.70
N GLY A 30 8.80 4.13 -3.04
CA GLY A 30 7.72 3.22 -2.71
C GLY A 30 7.55 3.03 -1.20
N LEU A 31 8.65 2.80 -0.49
CA LEU A 31 8.62 2.67 0.98
C LEU A 31 8.11 3.94 1.66
N ILE A 32 8.55 5.12 1.23
CA ILE A 32 8.06 6.41 1.75
C ILE A 32 6.56 6.59 1.47
N SER A 33 6.11 6.22 0.27
CA SER A 33 4.70 6.34 -0.12
C SER A 33 3.80 5.43 0.71
N LEU A 34 4.19 4.16 0.87
CA LEU A 34 3.47 3.20 1.71
C LEU A 34 3.40 3.67 3.16
N ALA A 35 4.51 4.15 3.72
CA ALA A 35 4.55 4.70 5.06
C ALA A 35 3.58 5.88 5.23
N ARG A 36 3.51 6.78 4.24
CA ARG A 36 2.56 7.89 4.25
C ARG A 36 1.11 7.41 4.24
N HIS A 37 0.76 6.44 3.39
CA HIS A 37 -0.61 5.93 3.32
C HIS A 37 -1.02 5.19 4.59
N LEU A 38 -0.10 4.43 5.19
CA LEU A 38 -0.29 3.81 6.50
C LEU A 38 -0.52 4.86 7.60
N LEU A 39 0.28 5.94 7.63
CA LEU A 39 0.10 7.03 8.59
C LEU A 39 -1.23 7.75 8.41
N SER A 40 -1.65 7.98 7.16
CA SER A 40 -2.97 8.52 6.87
C SER A 40 -4.07 7.56 7.34
N LEU A 41 -3.90 6.25 7.15
CA LEU A 41 -4.93 5.25 7.49
C LEU A 41 -5.10 5.17 9.01
N ALA A 42 -4.01 5.35 9.75
CA ALA A 42 -3.99 5.33 11.21
C ALA A 42 -4.59 6.57 11.88
N GLN A 43 -4.92 7.64 11.15
CA GLN A 43 -5.45 8.87 11.75
C GLN A 43 -6.73 8.60 12.56
N GLU A 44 -6.93 9.34 13.66
CA GLU A 44 -8.12 9.22 14.52
C GLU A 44 -9.42 9.48 13.76
N SER A 45 -9.37 10.36 12.76
CA SER A 45 -10.50 10.71 11.90
C SER A 45 -10.96 9.58 10.97
N VAL A 46 -10.11 8.59 10.72
CA VAL A 46 -10.45 7.44 9.86
C VAL A 46 -11.16 6.37 10.70
N PRO A 47 -12.39 5.94 10.37
CA PRO A 47 -13.08 4.91 11.13
C PRO A 47 -12.40 3.54 11.07
N GLU A 48 -12.61 2.71 12.09
CA GLU A 48 -12.25 1.28 12.03
C GLU A 48 -12.96 0.58 10.86
N GLY A 49 -12.30 -0.44 10.29
CA GLY A 49 -12.79 -1.17 9.11
C GLY A 49 -12.50 -0.50 7.77
N TYR A 50 -12.04 0.75 7.76
CA TYR A 50 -11.54 1.39 6.54
C TYR A 50 -10.27 0.70 6.05
N HIS A 51 -10.18 0.55 4.73
CA HIS A 51 -9.07 -0.15 4.11
C HIS A 51 -8.62 0.52 2.81
N ILE A 52 -7.40 0.15 2.41
CA ILE A 52 -6.73 0.54 1.18
C ILE A 52 -6.45 -0.74 0.40
N HIS A 53 -6.80 -0.76 -0.88
CA HIS A 53 -6.51 -1.85 -1.80
C HIS A 53 -5.39 -1.42 -2.75
N PHE A 54 -4.35 -2.23 -2.85
CA PHE A 54 -3.30 -2.06 -3.85
C PHE A 54 -3.29 -3.24 -4.80
N ASP A 55 -3.30 -2.93 -6.09
CA ASP A 55 -3.27 -3.87 -7.21
C ASP A 55 -2.35 -3.36 -8.33
N GLU A 56 -2.17 -4.16 -9.37
CA GLU A 56 -1.32 -3.83 -10.53
C GLU A 56 -1.83 -2.63 -11.35
N TYR A 57 -3.11 -2.26 -11.22
CA TYR A 57 -3.69 -1.15 -11.97
C TYR A 57 -3.58 0.20 -11.24
N ASN A 58 -3.23 0.19 -9.95
CA ASN A 58 -3.27 1.39 -9.14
C ASN A 58 -1.98 1.71 -8.38
N SER A 59 -1.07 0.75 -8.16
CA SER A 59 0.09 0.95 -7.28
C SER A 59 1.20 -0.09 -7.40
N LEU A 60 0.90 -1.32 -7.80
CA LEU A 60 1.85 -2.41 -7.79
C LEU A 60 2.39 -2.70 -9.20
N GLU A 61 3.60 -3.23 -9.29
CA GLU A 61 4.15 -3.70 -10.56
C GLU A 61 3.37 -4.93 -11.08
N ASP A 62 3.30 -5.10 -12.40
CA ASP A 62 2.60 -6.21 -13.07
C ASP A 62 2.94 -7.58 -12.45
N GLY A 63 1.90 -8.40 -12.19
CA GLY A 63 2.07 -9.74 -11.60
C GLY A 63 2.27 -9.75 -10.07
N SER A 64 2.17 -8.58 -9.43
CA SER A 64 2.11 -8.47 -7.96
C SER A 64 0.86 -9.12 -7.38
N VAL A 65 0.98 -9.63 -6.16
CA VAL A 65 -0.17 -10.13 -5.38
C VAL A 65 -0.91 -8.95 -4.75
N GLU A 66 -2.21 -8.83 -5.00
CA GLU A 66 -3.02 -7.77 -4.39
C GLU A 66 -2.92 -7.78 -2.85
N ILE A 67 -2.81 -6.59 -2.25
CA ILE A 67 -2.77 -6.43 -0.79
C ILE A 67 -3.85 -5.47 -0.30
N ILE A 68 -4.38 -5.76 0.89
CA ILE A 68 -5.36 -4.93 1.59
C ILE A 68 -4.76 -4.52 2.93
N LEU A 69 -4.75 -3.21 3.20
CA LEU A 69 -4.35 -2.64 4.48
C LEU A 69 -5.59 -2.09 5.16
N GLN A 70 -5.92 -2.56 6.37
CA GLN A 70 -7.14 -2.18 7.07
C GLN A 70 -6.84 -1.61 8.46
N LYS A 71 -7.51 -0.52 8.82
CA LYS A 71 -7.53 -0.02 10.20
C LYS A 71 -8.43 -0.93 11.05
N ALA A 72 -7.90 -1.35 12.20
CA ALA A 72 -8.61 -2.10 13.23
C ALA A 72 -8.74 -1.25 14.50
#